data_AF-A0A9W6Z2Y7-F1
#
_entry.id   AF-A0A9W6Z2Y7-F1
#
_cell.length_a   1.000
_cell.length_b   1.000
_cell.length_c   1.000
_cell.angle_alpha   90.00
_cell.angle_beta   90.00
_cell.angle_gamma   90.00
#
_symmetry.space_group_name_H-M   'P 1'
#
loop_
_entity.id
_entity.type
_entity.pdbx_description
1 polymer ?
#
loop_
_entity_poly.entity_id
_entity_poly.type
_entity_poly.pdbx_seq_one_letter_code
_entity_poly.pdbx_strand_id
1 'polypeptide(L)'
;MIDGGQISLAEGSDIIEKLKNGENVIVHPVDTDGAVTIDFQQNINAVSLNSSKGPTLDLYLKPNILAQGSYYFANFSVFASGSPIAAANVASAIALRAALKENWSENLVQRVTTSGSLVNFYNITEATDYISNPALQGGGILDTELFVESTLDVTPGFIALNDSATNITEFTISLTNNADKAQTYSISCNNSITLFSQDANETNYRYSMYPFPVFGEANGADVSFDKTSVTIEAHSTVNITAIIYPPNEYYQEDETRLPIYGGYISITSNDNGKTSHVPFLGAASDMYELPVQTFDPFYWKHFITGVGAHPNWRRCIMWEDGEILNGTGEVWMQMYMNSRIGSQLIDAFIVTKEWNETDLVWPPVDGENNFVGRIIGARNGEFPFYNAPRTNYTSGGHNFWDNWMGRKLANGSILANGDYRLVVRQLKHFADDLTKSESWWSHHSPWFTVNF
;
A
#
# COMPACT_ATOMS: atom_id res chain seq x y z
N MET A 1 -17.60 -6.56 -30.60
CA MET A 1 -17.75 -6.09 -29.21
C MET A 1 -18.46 -4.74 -29.30
N ILE A 2 -18.39 -3.84 -28.31
CA ILE A 2 -18.57 -2.42 -28.62
C ILE A 2 -17.17 -1.89 -28.87
N ASP A 3 -16.90 -1.42 -30.08
CA ASP A 3 -15.58 -0.97 -30.48
C ASP A 3 -15.37 0.47 -29.99
N GLY A 4 -15.00 0.57 -28.71
CA GLY A 4 -14.78 1.84 -28.01
C GLY A 4 -13.33 2.30 -28.09
N GLY A 5 -13.07 3.38 -28.81
CA GLY A 5 -11.80 4.11 -28.73
C GLY A 5 -11.72 4.97 -27.45
N GLN A 6 -10.49 5.22 -26.99
CA GLN A 6 -10.20 6.24 -25.98
C GLN A 6 -9.43 7.39 -26.65
N ILE A 7 -9.66 8.61 -26.18
CA ILE A 7 -9.00 9.85 -26.62
C ILE A 7 -8.58 10.65 -25.38
N SER A 8 -7.68 11.63 -25.56
CA SER A 8 -7.29 12.52 -24.46
C SER A 8 -8.43 13.45 -24.02
N LEU A 9 -8.31 14.00 -22.80
CA LEU A 9 -9.23 15.02 -22.31
C LEU A 9 -9.22 16.30 -23.18
N ALA A 10 -8.07 16.63 -23.77
CA ALA A 10 -7.92 17.78 -24.66
C ALA A 10 -8.70 17.59 -25.98
N GLU A 11 -8.49 16.47 -26.67
CA GLU A 11 -9.24 16.11 -27.89
C GLU A 11 -10.74 15.99 -27.61
N GLY A 12 -11.13 15.36 -26.49
CA GLY A 12 -12.53 15.29 -26.07
C GLY A 12 -13.16 16.66 -25.83
N SER A 13 -12.39 17.61 -25.28
CA SER A 13 -12.86 18.98 -25.03
C SER A 13 -13.02 19.78 -26.33
N ASP A 14 -12.05 19.69 -27.24
CA ASP A 14 -12.08 20.29 -28.58
C ASP A 14 -13.27 19.77 -29.42
N ILE A 15 -13.51 18.45 -29.41
CA ILE A 15 -14.67 17.83 -30.05
C ILE A 15 -15.98 18.36 -29.44
N ILE A 16 -16.06 18.47 -28.11
CA ILE A 16 -17.23 19.02 -27.42
C ILE A 16 -17.46 20.51 -27.76
N GLU A 17 -16.41 21.30 -27.93
CA GLU A 17 -16.52 22.71 -28.33
C GLU A 17 -17.02 22.86 -29.77
N LYS A 18 -16.44 22.13 -30.71
CA LYS A 18 -16.89 22.09 -32.12
C LYS A 18 -18.36 21.68 -32.25
N LEU A 19 -18.78 20.65 -31.53
CA LEU A 19 -20.18 20.21 -31.50
C LEU A 19 -21.13 21.28 -30.89
N LYS A 20 -20.69 22.05 -29.88
CA LYS A 20 -21.46 23.19 -29.33
C LYS A 20 -21.57 24.34 -30.33
N ASN A 21 -20.56 24.56 -31.16
CA ASN A 21 -20.57 25.56 -32.24
C ASN A 21 -21.45 25.15 -33.44
N GLY A 22 -22.00 23.92 -33.44
CA GLY A 22 -22.80 23.38 -34.54
C GLY A 22 -21.97 22.80 -35.68
N GLU A 23 -20.67 22.57 -35.47
CA GLU A 23 -19.78 21.93 -36.44
C GLU A 23 -20.04 20.41 -36.51
N ASN A 24 -19.86 19.83 -37.71
CA ASN A 24 -20.04 18.39 -37.92
C ASN A 24 -18.69 17.66 -37.75
N VAL A 25 -18.47 17.05 -36.59
CA VAL A 25 -17.25 16.27 -36.30
C VAL A 25 -17.40 14.85 -36.85
N ILE A 26 -16.58 14.50 -37.85
CA ILE A 26 -16.51 13.15 -38.42
C ILE A 26 -15.20 12.49 -37.97
N VAL A 27 -15.29 11.40 -37.22
CA VAL A 27 -14.14 10.59 -36.80
C VAL A 27 -13.98 9.42 -37.76
N HIS A 28 -12.79 9.28 -38.35
CA HIS A 28 -12.41 8.13 -39.15
C HIS A 28 -11.42 7.27 -38.34
N PRO A 29 -11.70 5.98 -38.07
CA PRO A 29 -10.69 5.09 -37.52
C PRO A 29 -9.58 4.90 -38.55
N VAL A 30 -8.34 5.22 -38.16
CA VAL A 30 -7.15 5.07 -39.01
C VAL A 30 -6.67 3.63 -38.92
N ASP A 31 -7.24 2.76 -39.75
CA ASP A 31 -6.73 1.41 -39.96
C ASP A 31 -5.45 1.49 -40.81
N THR A 32 -4.33 1.03 -40.26
CA THR A 32 -3.02 1.09 -40.92
C THR A 32 -2.19 -0.15 -40.59
N ASP A 33 -1.69 -0.83 -41.63
CA ASP A 33 -0.76 -1.99 -41.56
C ASP A 33 0.65 -1.62 -41.04
N GLY A 34 0.79 -0.52 -40.30
CA GLY A 34 2.04 -0.01 -39.76
C GLY A 34 1.94 0.21 -38.25
N ALA A 35 3.09 0.26 -37.58
CA ALA A 35 3.12 0.62 -36.16
C ALA A 35 2.67 2.07 -35.99
N VAL A 36 1.43 2.27 -35.56
CA VAL A 36 0.95 3.58 -35.08
C VAL A 36 1.74 3.90 -33.82
N THR A 37 2.60 4.93 -33.89
CA THR A 37 3.05 5.62 -32.69
C THR A 37 1.83 6.32 -32.10
N ILE A 38 1.10 5.62 -31.24
CA ILE A 38 0.05 6.23 -30.45
C ILE A 38 0.77 7.17 -29.48
N ASP A 39 0.70 8.48 -29.75
CA ASP A 39 1.19 9.52 -28.86
C ASP A 39 0.25 9.64 -27.65
N PHE A 40 0.24 8.58 -26.84
CA PHE A 40 -0.34 8.61 -25.52
C PHE A 40 0.42 9.67 -24.73
N GLN A 41 -0.25 10.79 -24.46
CA GLN A 41 0.19 11.81 -23.48
C GLN A 41 0.18 11.30 -22.02
N GLN A 42 0.39 9.99 -21.81
CA GLN A 42 0.94 9.49 -20.55
C GLN A 42 2.40 9.93 -20.50
N ASN A 43 2.71 10.84 -19.58
CA ASN A 43 4.03 11.42 -19.44
C ASN A 43 5.08 10.31 -19.29
N ILE A 44 6.02 10.25 -20.25
CA ILE A 44 6.86 9.06 -20.51
C ILE A 44 7.73 8.62 -19.33
N ASN A 45 7.97 9.52 -18.38
CA ASN A 45 8.75 9.30 -17.16
C ASN A 45 7.88 9.36 -15.88
N ALA A 46 6.59 9.03 -15.95
CA ALA A 46 5.67 9.05 -14.80
C ALA A 46 5.37 7.66 -14.23
N VAL A 47 5.06 7.62 -12.92
CA VAL A 47 4.52 6.42 -12.26
C VAL A 47 3.10 6.16 -12.76
N SER A 48 2.83 4.98 -13.32
CA SER A 48 1.49 4.63 -13.79
C SER A 48 0.46 4.70 -12.66
N LEU A 49 -0.70 5.34 -12.92
CA LEU A 49 -1.80 5.44 -11.96
C LEU A 49 -2.24 4.06 -11.42
N ASN A 50 -2.22 3.05 -12.30
CA ASN A 50 -2.58 1.67 -12.02
C ASN A 50 -1.48 0.87 -11.30
N SER A 51 -0.29 1.45 -11.09
CA SER A 51 0.74 0.81 -10.28
C SER A 51 0.27 0.74 -8.82
N SER A 52 0.46 -0.43 -8.21
CA SER A 52 0.46 -0.59 -6.76
C SER A 52 1.47 0.37 -6.15
N LYS A 53 1.05 1.04 -5.08
CA LYS A 53 1.84 2.02 -4.32
C LYS A 53 2.09 1.41 -2.95
N GLY A 54 3.26 1.65 -2.39
CA GLY A 54 3.56 1.31 -1.01
C GLY A 54 3.32 2.48 -0.06
N PRO A 55 3.99 2.48 1.10
CA PRO A 55 4.85 1.39 1.59
C PRO A 55 4.03 0.13 1.93
N THR A 56 4.68 -0.92 2.44
CA THR A 56 3.94 -2.01 3.10
C THR A 56 3.23 -1.51 4.36
N LEU A 57 2.34 -2.32 4.94
CA LEU A 57 1.70 -2.01 6.24
C LEU A 57 2.75 -1.68 7.33
N ASP A 58 3.89 -2.36 7.28
CA ASP A 58 5.00 -2.20 8.25
C ASP A 58 6.05 -1.17 7.79
N LEU A 59 5.68 -0.26 6.90
CA LEU A 59 6.52 0.84 6.38
C LEU A 59 7.81 0.41 5.66
N TYR A 60 7.92 -0.84 5.20
CA TYR A 60 9.00 -1.28 4.30
C TYR A 60 8.78 -0.78 2.87
N LEU A 61 9.89 -0.54 2.16
CA LEU A 61 9.88 -0.07 0.77
C LEU A 61 9.23 -1.07 -0.19
N LYS A 62 8.12 -0.65 -0.80
CA LYS A 62 7.59 -1.18 -2.07
C LYS A 62 7.03 -0.02 -2.92
N PRO A 63 7.08 -0.10 -4.27
CA PRO A 63 7.88 -1.06 -5.06
C PRO A 63 9.39 -0.88 -4.80
N ASN A 64 10.24 -1.81 -5.25
CA ASN A 64 11.69 -1.64 -5.16
C ASN A 64 12.25 -0.77 -6.29
N ILE A 65 11.66 -0.87 -7.48
CA ILE A 65 12.12 -0.20 -8.70
C ILE A 65 10.93 -0.07 -9.67
N LEU A 66 11.00 0.89 -10.58
CA LEU A 66 10.16 0.97 -11.78
C LEU A 66 10.88 0.38 -12.99
N ALA A 67 10.11 -0.09 -13.95
CA ALA A 67 10.56 -0.37 -15.31
C ALA A 67 9.40 -0.09 -16.28
N GLN A 68 9.67 -0.04 -17.58
CA GLN A 68 8.62 0.20 -18.57
C GLN A 68 7.52 -0.86 -18.45
N GLY A 69 6.30 -0.41 -18.13
CA GLY A 69 5.14 -1.26 -17.87
C GLY A 69 4.13 -1.34 -19.02
N SER A 70 4.36 -0.66 -20.15
CA SER A 70 3.39 -0.51 -21.24
C SER A 70 4.06 -0.70 -22.61
N TYR A 71 3.47 -1.55 -23.46
CA TYR A 71 3.99 -1.87 -24.80
C TYR A 71 2.87 -2.14 -25.81
N TYR A 72 3.14 -1.84 -27.07
CA TYR A 72 2.39 -2.36 -28.21
C TYR A 72 3.10 -3.58 -28.82
N PHE A 73 2.47 -4.75 -28.74
CA PHE A 73 2.98 -6.00 -29.27
C PHE A 73 2.51 -6.18 -30.71
N ALA A 74 3.26 -5.63 -31.67
CA ALA A 74 2.91 -5.59 -33.09
C ALA A 74 2.53 -6.98 -33.67
N ASN A 75 3.24 -8.05 -33.29
CA ASN A 75 2.95 -9.42 -33.74
C ASN A 75 1.57 -9.97 -33.32
N PHE A 76 0.90 -9.31 -32.37
CA PHE A 76 -0.44 -9.66 -31.87
C PHE A 76 -1.45 -8.52 -32.06
N SER A 77 -1.03 -7.37 -32.59
CA SER A 77 -1.80 -6.11 -32.65
C SER A 77 -2.43 -5.68 -31.31
N VAL A 78 -1.76 -5.98 -30.18
CA VAL A 78 -2.27 -5.73 -28.82
C VAL A 78 -1.41 -4.70 -28.10
N PHE A 79 -2.03 -3.62 -27.61
CA PHE A 79 -1.47 -2.83 -26.52
C PHE A 79 -1.76 -3.51 -25.18
N ALA A 80 -0.73 -3.65 -24.33
CA ALA A 80 -0.89 -4.13 -22.97
C ALA A 80 -0.07 -3.28 -21.99
N SER A 81 -0.61 -3.08 -20.80
CA SER A 81 0.03 -2.33 -19.72
C SER A 81 -0.19 -2.98 -18.35
N GLY A 82 0.78 -2.83 -17.46
CA GLY A 82 0.69 -3.27 -16.07
C GLY A 82 2.04 -3.65 -15.44
N SER A 83 2.07 -3.74 -14.12
CA SER A 83 3.24 -4.19 -13.35
C SER A 83 3.80 -5.57 -13.73
N PRO A 84 3.04 -6.55 -14.26
CA PRO A 84 3.64 -7.80 -14.76
C PRO A 84 4.62 -7.60 -15.93
N ILE A 85 4.39 -6.58 -16.77
CA ILE A 85 5.27 -6.28 -17.91
C ILE A 85 6.53 -5.56 -17.42
N ALA A 86 6.39 -4.63 -16.46
CA ALA A 86 7.53 -4.03 -15.78
C ALA A 86 8.40 -5.09 -15.08
N ALA A 87 7.79 -6.06 -14.40
CA ALA A 87 8.51 -7.16 -13.77
C ALA A 87 9.28 -8.04 -14.79
N ALA A 88 8.72 -8.28 -15.97
CA ALA A 88 9.43 -9.00 -17.05
C ALA A 88 10.66 -8.22 -17.57
N ASN A 89 10.61 -6.89 -17.61
CA ASN A 89 11.76 -6.06 -17.96
C ASN A 89 12.85 -6.10 -16.88
N VAL A 90 12.49 -5.99 -15.59
CA VAL A 90 13.45 -6.16 -14.48
C VAL A 90 14.10 -7.55 -14.54
N ALA A 91 13.31 -8.61 -14.77
CA ALA A 91 13.83 -9.97 -14.94
C ALA A 91 14.78 -10.11 -16.15
N SER A 92 14.54 -9.37 -17.23
CA SER A 92 15.41 -9.36 -18.42
C SER A 92 16.76 -8.67 -18.14
N ALA A 93 16.78 -7.58 -17.37
CA ALA A 93 18.01 -6.96 -16.90
C ALA A 93 18.80 -7.89 -15.94
N ILE A 94 18.10 -8.60 -15.03
CA ILE A 94 18.71 -9.61 -14.15
C ILE A 94 19.34 -10.74 -14.98
N ALA A 95 18.66 -11.22 -16.02
CA ALA A 95 19.20 -12.23 -16.94
C ALA A 95 20.44 -11.73 -17.70
N LEU A 96 20.46 -10.46 -18.13
CA LEU A 96 21.64 -9.83 -18.74
C LEU A 96 22.82 -9.77 -17.76
N ARG A 97 22.60 -9.39 -16.50
CA ARG A 97 23.65 -9.43 -15.46
C ARG A 97 24.16 -10.86 -15.24
N ALA A 98 23.26 -11.85 -15.18
CA ALA A 98 23.61 -13.27 -15.02
C ALA A 98 24.40 -13.85 -16.20
N ALA A 99 24.24 -13.30 -17.41
CA ALA A 99 25.04 -13.67 -18.58
C ALA A 99 26.44 -13.01 -18.63
N LEU A 100 26.70 -11.98 -17.80
CA LEU A 100 27.90 -11.13 -17.90
C LEU A 100 28.74 -11.04 -16.61
N LYS A 101 28.24 -11.51 -15.46
CA LYS A 101 28.90 -11.43 -14.15
C LYS A 101 28.78 -12.76 -13.42
N GLU A 102 29.89 -13.32 -12.93
CA GLU A 102 29.86 -14.57 -12.15
C GLU A 102 29.09 -14.38 -10.83
N ASN A 103 29.30 -13.25 -10.16
CA ASN A 103 28.63 -12.88 -8.91
C ASN A 103 27.29 -12.13 -9.10
N TRP A 104 26.56 -12.43 -10.18
CA TRP A 104 25.36 -11.67 -10.58
C TRP A 104 24.28 -11.55 -9.48
N SER A 105 24.16 -12.55 -8.61
CA SER A 105 23.13 -12.66 -7.57
C SER A 105 23.51 -12.03 -6.23
N GLU A 106 24.78 -11.63 -6.03
CA GLU A 106 25.21 -10.95 -4.81
C GLU A 106 24.51 -9.58 -4.69
N ASN A 107 23.95 -9.32 -3.51
CA ASN A 107 23.19 -8.10 -3.18
C ASN A 107 22.11 -7.72 -4.22
N LEU A 108 21.53 -8.72 -4.92
CA LEU A 108 20.70 -8.49 -6.12
C LEU A 108 19.54 -7.53 -5.87
N VAL A 109 18.83 -7.65 -4.75
CA VAL A 109 17.66 -6.78 -4.43
C VAL A 109 18.12 -5.36 -4.13
N GLN A 110 19.21 -5.20 -3.38
CA GLN A 110 19.82 -3.91 -3.08
C GLN A 110 20.26 -3.25 -4.39
N ARG A 111 21.03 -3.95 -5.20
CA ARG A 111 21.60 -3.48 -6.46
C ARG A 111 20.54 -3.11 -7.50
N VAL A 112 19.45 -3.87 -7.62
CA VAL A 112 18.27 -3.49 -8.45
C VAL A 112 17.58 -2.24 -7.89
N THR A 113 17.49 -2.10 -6.57
CA THR A 113 16.86 -0.93 -5.93
C THR A 113 17.72 0.32 -6.13
N THR A 114 19.04 0.23 -5.95
CA THR A 114 19.94 1.40 -6.00
C THR A 114 20.38 1.80 -7.41
N SER A 115 19.96 1.06 -8.45
CA SER A 115 20.22 1.36 -9.86
C SER A 115 19.05 2.07 -10.56
N GLY A 116 18.17 2.73 -9.83
CA GLY A 116 17.07 3.51 -10.41
C GLY A 116 17.48 4.94 -10.74
N SER A 117 17.06 5.45 -11.89
CA SER A 117 17.06 6.88 -12.22
C SER A 117 15.79 7.53 -11.69
N LEU A 118 15.93 8.55 -10.85
CA LEU A 118 14.80 9.21 -10.19
C LEU A 118 13.91 9.95 -11.19
N VAL A 119 12.60 9.84 -11.03
CA VAL A 119 11.61 10.65 -11.76
C VAL A 119 10.84 11.59 -10.84
N ASN A 120 10.32 12.66 -11.45
CA ASN A 120 9.49 13.64 -10.77
C ASN A 120 8.07 13.10 -10.49
N PHE A 121 7.43 13.68 -9.49
CA PHE A 121 6.06 13.38 -9.09
C PHE A 121 5.07 13.85 -10.16
N TYR A 122 4.21 12.93 -10.61
CA TYR A 122 3.18 13.19 -11.61
C TYR A 122 1.81 13.40 -10.95
N ASN A 123 1.27 14.62 -11.04
CA ASN A 123 0.06 15.04 -10.33
C ASN A 123 -1.26 14.68 -11.05
N ILE A 124 -1.26 13.58 -11.82
CA ILE A 124 -2.30 13.16 -12.78
C ILE A 124 -2.39 14.03 -14.04
N THR A 125 -2.07 15.33 -13.99
CA THR A 125 -2.06 16.23 -15.16
C THR A 125 -0.68 16.39 -15.79
N GLU A 126 0.36 16.63 -14.99
CA GLU A 126 1.72 16.96 -15.43
C GLU A 126 2.78 16.44 -14.45
N ALA A 127 4.05 16.47 -14.86
CA ALA A 127 5.15 16.27 -13.91
C ALA A 127 5.43 17.58 -13.20
N THR A 128 5.51 17.54 -11.87
CA THR A 128 5.91 18.66 -11.03
C THR A 128 7.45 18.79 -10.98
N ASP A 129 7.97 19.83 -10.33
CA ASP A 129 9.42 19.97 -10.08
C ASP A 129 9.94 19.08 -8.94
N TYR A 130 9.07 18.42 -8.18
CA TYR A 130 9.43 17.60 -7.01
C TYR A 130 9.73 16.16 -7.40
N ILE A 131 10.73 15.55 -6.75
CA ILE A 131 11.07 14.13 -6.95
C ILE A 131 9.96 13.26 -6.34
N SER A 132 9.53 12.22 -7.06
CA SER A 132 8.47 11.31 -6.61
C SER A 132 8.90 10.50 -5.38
N ASN A 133 7.98 10.28 -4.45
CA ASN A 133 8.25 9.58 -3.20
C ASN A 133 8.68 8.11 -3.44
N PRO A 134 9.61 7.54 -2.64
CA PRO A 134 9.99 6.13 -2.74
C PRO A 134 8.82 5.14 -2.66
N ALA A 135 7.74 5.47 -1.94
CA ALA A 135 6.50 4.69 -1.91
C ALA A 135 5.79 4.57 -3.29
N LEU A 136 6.14 5.41 -4.27
CA LEU A 136 5.61 5.39 -5.62
C LEU A 136 6.61 4.81 -6.63
N GLN A 137 7.89 5.19 -6.56
CA GLN A 137 8.90 4.81 -7.56
C GLN A 137 9.96 3.80 -7.10
N GLY A 138 9.95 3.36 -5.84
CA GLY A 138 11.06 2.58 -5.30
C GLY A 138 12.35 3.39 -5.33
N GLY A 139 13.41 2.88 -5.96
CA GLY A 139 14.62 3.63 -6.28
C GLY A 139 14.59 4.41 -7.60
N GLY A 140 13.51 4.39 -8.39
CA GLY A 140 13.39 5.06 -9.69
C GLY A 140 13.19 4.11 -10.88
N ILE A 141 13.37 4.59 -12.11
CA ILE A 141 13.34 3.76 -13.33
C ILE A 141 14.68 3.02 -13.47
N LEU A 142 14.65 1.69 -13.59
CA LEU A 142 15.83 0.82 -13.70
C LEU A 142 16.79 1.24 -14.82
N ASP A 143 17.92 1.84 -14.46
CA ASP A 143 19.08 1.96 -15.33
C ASP A 143 19.77 0.60 -15.41
N THR A 144 19.59 -0.06 -16.55
CA THR A 144 20.16 -1.39 -16.83
C THR A 144 21.67 -1.34 -17.00
N GLU A 145 22.23 -0.22 -17.48
CA GLU A 145 23.68 -0.04 -17.65
C GLU A 145 24.36 0.10 -16.28
N LEU A 146 23.81 0.95 -15.39
CA LEU A 146 24.25 1.05 -14.00
C LEU A 146 24.10 -0.28 -13.24
N PHE A 147 22.96 -0.95 -13.38
CA PHE A 147 22.68 -2.24 -12.73
C PHE A 147 23.69 -3.35 -13.10
N VAL A 148 23.96 -3.50 -14.41
CA VAL A 148 24.86 -4.53 -14.94
C VAL A 148 26.32 -4.18 -14.69
N GLU A 149 26.73 -2.93 -14.94
CA GLU A 149 28.14 -2.55 -15.00
C GLU A 149 28.74 -2.06 -13.67
N SER A 150 27.94 -1.49 -12.75
CA SER A 150 28.50 -0.81 -11.58
C SER A 150 29.42 -1.70 -10.74
N THR A 151 30.62 -1.20 -10.49
CA THR A 151 31.59 -1.74 -9.52
C THR A 151 31.26 -1.37 -8.08
N LEU A 152 30.42 -0.36 -7.85
CA LEU A 152 29.91 -0.01 -6.52
C LEU A 152 28.79 -0.96 -6.10
N ASP A 153 28.90 -1.55 -4.91
CA ASP A 153 27.77 -2.08 -4.14
C ASP A 153 27.48 -1.15 -2.95
N VAL A 154 26.19 -1.02 -2.63
CA VAL A 154 25.67 -0.17 -1.55
C VAL A 154 24.80 -1.02 -0.62
N THR A 155 24.99 -0.90 0.69
CA THR A 155 24.22 -1.63 1.69
C THR A 155 23.94 -0.76 2.92
N PRO A 156 22.68 -0.67 3.41
CA PRO A 156 21.48 -1.31 2.87
C PRO A 156 21.04 -0.69 1.53
N GLY A 157 20.26 -1.44 0.74
CA GLY A 157 19.75 -0.96 -0.56
C GLY A 157 18.54 -0.03 -0.47
N PHE A 158 17.95 0.10 0.73
CA PHE A 158 16.94 1.07 1.11
C PHE A 158 16.98 1.26 2.63
N ILE A 159 16.33 2.30 3.15
CA ILE A 159 16.17 2.53 4.58
C ILE A 159 14.67 2.65 4.90
N ALA A 160 14.19 1.87 5.88
CA ALA A 160 12.88 2.07 6.48
C ALA A 160 13.06 2.83 7.79
N LEU A 161 12.42 3.99 7.92
CA LEU A 161 12.48 4.85 9.11
C LEU A 161 11.43 4.49 10.17
N ASN A 162 10.52 3.58 9.82
CA ASN A 162 9.33 3.24 10.61
C ASN A 162 8.40 4.46 10.81
N ASP A 163 7.62 4.43 11.88
CA ASP A 163 6.68 5.45 12.35
C ASP A 163 7.37 6.52 13.22
N SER A 164 8.48 7.05 12.71
CA SER A 164 9.32 8.07 13.35
C SER A 164 8.69 9.46 13.28
N ALA A 165 7.55 9.67 13.96
CA ALA A 165 6.84 10.95 14.04
C ALA A 165 7.74 12.13 14.47
N THR A 166 8.71 11.90 15.36
CA THR A 166 9.69 12.90 15.81
C THR A 166 11.13 12.37 15.95
N ASN A 167 11.37 11.09 15.66
CA ASN A 167 12.67 10.45 15.94
C ASN A 167 13.71 10.78 14.86
N ILE A 168 14.78 11.46 15.24
CA ILE A 168 16.02 11.55 14.46
C ILE A 168 16.64 10.16 14.40
N THR A 169 16.97 9.67 13.21
CA THR A 169 17.46 8.31 12.99
C THR A 169 18.82 8.28 12.29
N GLU A 170 19.76 7.53 12.84
CA GLU A 170 21.13 7.39 12.32
C GLU A 170 21.29 6.03 11.62
N PHE A 171 21.77 6.05 10.38
CA PHE A 171 22.02 4.85 9.58
C PHE A 171 23.45 4.82 9.04
N THR A 172 24.13 3.70 9.25
CA THR A 172 25.38 3.39 8.55
C THR A 172 25.07 2.84 7.16
N ILE A 173 25.70 3.41 6.13
CA ILE A 173 25.68 2.90 4.76
C ILE A 173 27.10 2.45 4.39
N SER A 174 27.24 1.18 4.04
CA SER A 174 28.47 0.59 3.54
C SER A 174 28.54 0.74 2.02
N LEU A 175 29.63 1.34 1.55
CA LEU A 175 29.96 1.52 0.14
C LEU A 175 31.17 0.64 -0.19
N THR A 176 30.98 -0.36 -1.05
CA THR A 176 32.04 -1.31 -1.44
C THR A 176 32.42 -1.11 -2.90
N ASN A 177 33.70 -0.83 -3.14
CA ASN A 177 34.27 -0.68 -4.46
C ASN A 177 34.87 -2.02 -4.93
N ASN A 178 34.24 -2.68 -5.90
CA ASN A 178 34.70 -3.93 -6.50
C ASN A 178 35.56 -3.72 -7.77
N ALA A 179 36.08 -2.51 -8.02
CA ALA A 179 37.00 -2.22 -9.12
C ALA A 179 38.46 -2.48 -8.73
N ASP A 180 39.30 -2.82 -9.71
CA ASP A 180 40.76 -2.95 -9.57
C ASP A 180 41.51 -1.61 -9.37
N LYS A 181 40.78 -0.52 -9.14
CA LYS A 181 41.32 0.81 -8.86
C LYS A 181 40.51 1.50 -7.77
N ALA A 182 41.13 2.43 -7.05
CA ALA A 182 40.40 3.35 -6.19
C ALA A 182 39.37 4.17 -6.99
N GLN A 183 38.21 4.41 -6.40
CA GLN A 183 37.15 5.25 -6.97
C GLN A 183 36.71 6.30 -5.95
N THR A 184 36.36 7.50 -6.41
CA THR A 184 35.89 8.58 -5.54
C THR A 184 34.43 8.91 -5.83
N TYR A 185 33.65 9.06 -4.77
CA TYR A 185 32.22 9.32 -4.84
C TYR A 185 31.89 10.63 -4.10
N SER A 186 30.88 11.32 -4.58
CA SER A 186 30.21 12.44 -3.91
C SER A 186 28.88 11.97 -3.34
N ILE A 187 28.51 12.46 -2.16
CA ILE A 187 27.35 12.03 -1.38
C ILE A 187 26.44 13.23 -1.13
N SER A 188 25.16 13.09 -1.46
CA SER A 188 24.13 14.12 -1.25
C SER A 188 22.78 13.51 -0.90
N CYS A 189 21.81 14.34 -0.50
CA CYS A 189 20.41 13.96 -0.40
C CYS A 189 19.60 14.60 -1.53
N ASN A 190 18.68 13.82 -2.09
CA ASN A 190 17.62 14.27 -2.98
C ASN A 190 16.29 14.08 -2.24
N ASN A 191 15.74 15.16 -1.69
CA ASN A 191 14.48 15.13 -0.95
C ASN A 191 13.32 14.80 -1.91
N SER A 192 12.34 14.03 -1.44
CA SER A 192 11.14 13.70 -2.22
C SER A 192 9.89 14.31 -1.60
N ILE A 193 8.83 14.40 -2.39
CA ILE A 193 7.52 14.89 -1.98
C ILE A 193 6.92 14.01 -0.86
N THR A 194 6.37 14.60 0.20
CA THR A 194 5.71 13.86 1.29
C THR A 194 4.24 13.62 0.93
N LEU A 195 3.79 12.36 1.00
CA LEU A 195 2.44 11.95 0.57
C LEU A 195 1.47 11.86 1.75
N PHE A 196 0.34 12.55 1.70
CA PHE A 196 -0.74 12.30 2.67
C PHE A 196 -1.61 11.12 2.21
N SER A 197 -1.57 10.00 2.93
CA SER A 197 -2.33 8.79 2.57
C SER A 197 -3.81 8.83 2.98
N GLN A 198 -4.24 9.93 3.60
CA GLN A 198 -5.65 10.25 3.86
C GLN A 198 -5.98 11.70 3.45
N ASP A 199 -7.28 11.94 3.23
CA ASP A 199 -7.86 13.24 2.89
C ASP A 199 -7.84 14.23 4.08
N ALA A 200 -7.84 15.54 3.85
CA ALA A 200 -7.98 16.52 4.93
C ALA A 200 -9.43 16.63 5.44
N ASN A 201 -10.42 16.23 4.63
CA ASN A 201 -11.82 16.19 5.03
C ASN A 201 -12.21 14.79 5.52
N GLU A 202 -12.52 14.64 6.81
CA GLU A 202 -12.86 13.35 7.41
C GLU A 202 -14.10 12.70 6.78
N THR A 203 -15.04 13.47 6.23
CA THR A 203 -16.20 12.92 5.51
C THR A 203 -15.82 12.28 4.18
N ASN A 204 -14.69 12.67 3.59
CA ASN A 204 -14.11 12.04 2.40
C ASN A 204 -13.36 10.74 2.74
N TYR A 205 -13.00 10.43 4.00
CA TYR A 205 -12.45 9.11 4.36
C TYR A 205 -13.37 7.94 3.93
N ARG A 206 -14.68 8.20 3.84
CA ARG A 206 -15.70 7.26 3.36
C ARG A 206 -15.66 7.02 1.84
N TYR A 207 -14.92 7.80 1.06
CA TYR A 207 -14.97 7.78 -0.41
C TYR A 207 -13.58 7.88 -1.09
N SER A 208 -12.56 8.44 -0.44
CA SER A 208 -11.24 8.71 -1.02
C SER A 208 -10.31 7.48 -0.99
N MET A 209 -10.51 6.57 -1.94
CA MET A 209 -9.52 5.54 -2.31
C MET A 209 -9.26 5.48 -3.83
N TYR A 210 -9.68 6.50 -4.59
CA TYR A 210 -9.41 6.57 -6.03
C TYR A 210 -9.10 8.02 -6.48
N PRO A 211 -7.96 8.32 -7.14
CA PRO A 211 -6.83 7.45 -7.50
C PRO A 211 -5.46 7.89 -6.93
N PHE A 212 -5.38 8.79 -5.94
CA PHE A 212 -4.10 9.33 -5.48
C PHE A 212 -4.10 9.83 -4.02
N PRO A 213 -2.98 9.80 -3.29
CA PRO A 213 -2.66 10.80 -2.27
C PRO A 213 -2.43 12.16 -2.97
N VAL A 214 -3.50 12.83 -3.39
CA VAL A 214 -3.46 14.03 -4.26
C VAL A 214 -2.61 15.15 -3.66
N PHE A 215 -2.57 15.22 -2.34
CA PHE A 215 -1.72 16.14 -1.60
C PHE A 215 -0.37 15.46 -1.37
N GLY A 216 0.56 15.82 -2.25
CA GLY A 216 1.99 15.72 -2.01
C GLY A 216 2.52 17.10 -1.64
N GLU A 217 3.23 17.23 -0.53
CA GLU A 217 3.88 18.48 -0.13
C GLU A 217 5.38 18.49 -0.41
N ALA A 218 5.91 19.66 -0.75
CA ALA A 218 7.32 19.92 -0.99
C ALA A 218 8.22 19.68 0.23
N ASN A 219 7.62 19.58 1.41
CA ASN A 219 8.25 19.33 2.70
C ASN A 219 8.77 17.88 2.79
N GLY A 220 9.94 17.63 2.19
CA GLY A 220 10.70 16.38 2.33
C GLY A 220 11.65 16.41 3.54
N ALA A 221 12.18 15.26 3.93
CA ALA A 221 13.06 15.13 5.10
C ALA A 221 14.47 15.69 4.87
N ASP A 222 15.05 16.29 5.91
CA ASP A 222 16.45 16.71 5.90
C ASP A 222 17.38 15.54 6.24
N VAL A 223 18.59 15.56 5.68
CA VAL A 223 19.63 14.55 5.94
C VAL A 223 20.98 15.22 6.09
N SER A 224 21.71 14.89 7.17
CA SER A 224 23.12 15.23 7.33
C SER A 224 24.02 14.00 7.19
N PHE A 225 25.27 14.21 6.80
CA PHE A 225 26.23 13.14 6.55
C PHE A 225 27.54 13.38 7.31
N ASP A 226 28.17 12.32 7.80
CA ASP A 226 29.53 12.41 8.34
C ASP A 226 30.59 12.71 7.26
N LYS A 227 30.30 12.34 6.01
CA LYS A 227 31.16 12.48 4.84
C LYS A 227 30.31 12.82 3.61
N THR A 228 30.58 13.95 2.96
CA THR A 228 29.96 14.35 1.68
C THR A 228 30.78 13.92 0.45
N SER A 229 31.98 13.36 0.66
CA SER A 229 32.74 12.66 -0.38
C SER A 229 33.66 11.62 0.25
N VAL A 230 33.87 10.50 -0.45
CA VAL A 230 34.77 9.42 -0.03
C VAL A 230 35.57 8.89 -1.22
N THR A 231 36.86 8.63 -1.01
CA THR A 231 37.66 7.77 -1.88
C THR A 231 37.69 6.37 -1.27
N ILE A 232 37.37 5.36 -2.07
CA ILE A 232 37.31 3.96 -1.68
C ILE A 232 38.36 3.22 -2.49
N GLU A 233 39.33 2.60 -1.82
CA GLU A 233 40.39 1.82 -2.47
C GLU A 233 39.83 0.63 -3.26
N ALA A 234 40.67 0.03 -4.10
CA ALA A 234 40.31 -1.18 -4.84
C ALA A 234 39.88 -2.31 -3.89
N HIS A 235 38.82 -3.04 -4.25
CA HIS A 235 38.28 -4.20 -3.50
C HIS A 235 38.07 -3.93 -2.00
N SER A 236 37.65 -2.71 -1.66
CA SER A 236 37.56 -2.21 -0.27
C SER A 236 36.19 -1.60 0.05
N THR A 237 35.86 -1.53 1.33
CA THR A 237 34.60 -0.95 1.85
C THR A 237 34.87 0.27 2.71
N VAL A 238 34.08 1.34 2.53
CA VAL A 238 34.02 2.52 3.40
C VAL A 238 32.60 2.68 3.92
N ASN A 239 32.46 2.90 5.22
CA ASN A 239 31.18 3.26 5.83
C ASN A 239 31.01 4.78 5.86
N ILE A 240 29.80 5.24 5.56
CA ILE A 240 29.31 6.59 5.78
C ILE A 240 28.13 6.55 6.74
N THR A 241 27.85 7.67 7.40
CA THR A 241 26.79 7.81 8.39
C THR A 241 25.82 8.87 7.91
N ALA A 242 24.55 8.51 7.74
CA ALA A 242 23.48 9.42 7.38
C ALA A 242 22.54 9.60 8.59
N ILE A 243 22.33 10.84 9.01
CA ILE A 243 21.39 11.20 10.07
C ILE A 243 20.18 11.84 9.40
N ILE A 244 19.03 11.19 9.51
CA ILE A 244 17.79 11.56 8.83
C ILE A 244 16.86 12.21 9.86
N TYR A 245 16.32 13.38 9.51
CA TYR A 245 15.42 14.18 10.32
C TYR A 245 14.03 14.18 9.67
N PRO A 246 12.95 13.83 10.38
CA PRO A 246 11.60 14.03 9.86
C PRO A 246 11.35 15.53 9.55
N PRO A 247 10.54 15.88 8.54
CA PRO A 247 10.27 17.29 8.24
C PRO A 247 9.51 17.95 9.38
N ASN A 248 9.91 19.16 9.78
CA ASN A 248 9.50 19.78 11.04
C ASN A 248 8.12 20.47 11.03
N GLU A 249 7.55 20.56 12.23
CA GLU A 249 6.34 21.30 12.67
C GLU A 249 5.00 20.98 11.99
N TYR A 250 4.92 20.85 10.66
CA TYR A 250 3.65 20.73 9.94
C TYR A 250 2.80 19.49 10.28
N TYR A 251 3.42 18.38 10.68
CA TYR A 251 2.67 17.13 10.86
C TYR A 251 1.91 17.01 12.18
N GLN A 252 2.13 17.86 13.19
CA GLN A 252 1.31 17.76 14.41
C GLN A 252 -0.16 18.14 14.17
N GLU A 253 -0.44 18.98 13.16
CA GLU A 253 -1.81 19.30 12.74
C GLU A 253 -2.37 18.27 11.73
N ASP A 254 -1.49 17.66 10.92
CA ASP A 254 -1.83 16.73 9.83
C ASP A 254 -1.51 15.24 10.11
N GLU A 255 -1.15 14.86 11.33
CA GLU A 255 -0.77 13.48 11.75
C GLU A 255 -1.89 12.48 11.42
N THR A 256 -3.13 12.92 11.60
CA THR A 256 -4.35 12.18 11.23
C THR A 256 -4.43 11.82 9.74
N ARG A 257 -3.67 12.50 8.87
CA ARG A 257 -3.63 12.28 7.43
C ARG A 257 -2.57 11.29 6.97
N LEU A 258 -1.79 10.73 7.90
CA LEU A 258 -0.70 9.78 7.65
C LEU A 258 0.27 10.25 6.56
N PRO A 259 1.16 11.21 6.88
CA PRO A 259 2.16 11.74 5.96
C PRO A 259 3.31 10.72 5.81
N ILE A 260 3.46 10.18 4.60
CA ILE A 260 4.56 9.29 4.23
C ILE A 260 5.66 10.12 3.60
N TYR A 261 6.72 10.39 4.36
CA TYR A 261 7.85 11.21 3.97
C TYR A 261 9.03 10.35 3.50
N GLY A 262 9.98 10.95 2.77
CA GLY A 262 11.16 10.22 2.30
C GLY A 262 12.04 10.98 1.33
N GLY A 263 13.03 10.29 0.78
CA GLY A 263 14.00 10.84 -0.18
C GLY A 263 15.01 9.79 -0.63
N TYR A 264 16.14 10.26 -1.18
CA TYR A 264 17.18 9.41 -1.75
C TYR A 264 18.57 9.91 -1.35
N ILE A 265 19.32 9.08 -0.64
CA ILE A 265 20.76 9.31 -0.44
C ILE A 265 21.46 8.93 -1.74
N SER A 266 22.15 9.89 -2.34
CA SER A 266 22.67 9.80 -3.71
C SER A 266 24.19 9.68 -3.66
N ILE A 267 24.72 8.63 -4.27
CA ILE A 267 26.16 8.33 -4.33
C ILE A 267 26.61 8.43 -5.79
N THR A 268 27.14 9.60 -6.15
CA THR A 268 27.59 9.94 -7.51
C THR A 268 29.05 9.57 -7.69
N SER A 269 29.36 8.78 -8.71
CA SER A 269 30.74 8.46 -9.11
C SER A 269 31.41 9.67 -9.78
N ASN A 270 32.51 10.15 -9.21
CA ASN A 270 33.24 11.30 -9.76
C ASN A 270 34.01 10.95 -11.05
N ASP A 271 34.17 9.66 -11.36
CA ASP A 271 34.83 9.18 -12.59
C ASP A 271 33.97 9.32 -13.84
N ASN A 272 32.63 9.20 -13.71
CA ASN A 272 31.72 9.05 -14.85
C ASN A 272 30.31 9.63 -14.64
N GLY A 273 30.02 10.28 -13.50
CA GLY A 273 28.73 10.92 -13.22
C GLY A 273 27.56 9.96 -12.93
N LYS A 274 27.72 8.64 -13.15
CA LYS A 274 26.69 7.64 -12.79
C LYS A 274 26.41 7.71 -11.30
N THR A 275 25.13 7.71 -10.92
CA THR A 275 24.70 7.88 -9.52
C THR A 275 23.84 6.70 -9.08
N SER A 276 24.17 6.13 -7.93
CA SER A 276 23.32 5.15 -7.25
C SER A 276 22.51 5.84 -6.14
N HIS A 277 21.25 5.44 -5.97
CA HIS A 277 20.33 6.09 -5.03
C HIS A 277 19.84 5.10 -3.98
N VAL A 278 20.04 5.38 -2.69
CA VAL A 278 19.44 4.62 -1.59
C VAL A 278 18.12 5.31 -1.20
N PRO A 279 16.95 4.80 -1.63
CA PRO A 279 15.66 5.31 -1.17
C PRO A 279 15.47 5.12 0.33
N PHE A 280 14.89 6.11 0.98
CA PHE A 280 14.48 6.06 2.38
C PHE A 280 13.05 6.59 2.57
N LEU A 281 12.24 5.97 3.43
CA LEU A 281 10.89 6.46 3.75
C LEU A 281 10.47 6.12 5.18
N GLY A 282 9.51 6.90 5.70
CA GLY A 282 8.85 6.69 6.99
C GLY A 282 7.46 7.29 7.04
N ALA A 283 6.76 7.12 8.16
CA ALA A 283 5.52 7.85 8.47
C ALA A 283 5.78 8.91 9.53
N ALA A 284 5.32 10.13 9.30
CA ALA A 284 5.29 11.21 10.29
C ALA A 284 4.00 11.11 11.13
N SER A 285 3.82 9.96 11.79
CA SER A 285 2.67 9.62 12.64
C SER A 285 3.02 8.43 13.51
N ASP A 286 2.51 8.36 14.74
CA ASP A 286 2.53 7.13 15.53
C ASP A 286 1.54 6.13 14.90
N MET A 287 2.05 4.97 14.43
CA MET A 287 1.21 3.97 13.75
C MET A 287 0.63 2.94 14.74
N TYR A 288 1.18 2.84 15.94
CA TYR A 288 0.69 1.96 17.00
C TYR A 288 -0.58 2.55 17.65
N GLU A 289 -0.56 3.84 17.99
CA GLU A 289 -1.71 4.56 18.54
C GLU A 289 -2.67 5.14 17.50
N LEU A 290 -2.37 5.06 16.20
CA LEU A 290 -3.34 5.48 15.18
C LEU A 290 -4.64 4.64 15.27
N PRO A 291 -5.82 5.28 15.29
CA PRO A 291 -7.08 4.57 15.14
C PRO A 291 -7.14 3.86 13.79
N VAL A 292 -7.10 2.52 13.82
CA VAL A 292 -7.19 1.67 12.62
C VAL A 292 -8.56 1.73 11.95
N GLN A 293 -9.60 2.17 12.67
CA GLN A 293 -10.97 2.33 12.19
C GLN A 293 -11.23 3.77 11.69
N THR A 294 -12.15 3.94 10.75
CA THR A 294 -12.78 5.25 10.47
C THR A 294 -13.88 5.56 11.50
N PHE A 295 -14.43 6.78 11.46
CA PHE A 295 -15.52 7.21 12.34
C PHE A 295 -16.89 6.52 12.12
N ASP A 296 -16.98 5.54 11.21
CA ASP A 296 -18.18 4.69 11.09
C ASP A 296 -18.13 3.59 12.18
N PRO A 297 -19.05 3.57 13.17
CA PRO A 297 -18.96 2.64 14.29
C PRO A 297 -19.03 1.18 13.83
N PHE A 298 -18.42 0.28 14.60
CA PHE A 298 -18.52 -1.16 14.33
C PHE A 298 -19.96 -1.57 14.62
N TYR A 299 -20.74 -1.90 13.58
CA TYR A 299 -22.15 -2.24 13.75
C TYR A 299 -22.51 -3.60 13.15
N TRP A 300 -23.48 -4.24 13.80
CA TRP A 300 -23.99 -5.56 13.46
C TRP A 300 -25.34 -5.42 12.78
N LYS A 301 -25.54 -6.03 11.61
CA LYS A 301 -26.87 -6.13 10.98
C LYS A 301 -27.43 -7.55 11.11
N HIS A 302 -28.64 -7.62 11.64
CA HIS A 302 -29.48 -8.82 11.64
C HIS A 302 -30.37 -8.80 10.38
N PHE A 303 -30.39 -9.91 9.63
CA PHE A 303 -31.35 -10.12 8.54
C PHE A 303 -32.20 -11.35 8.79
N ILE A 304 -33.48 -11.24 8.45
CA ILE A 304 -34.42 -12.35 8.33
C ILE A 304 -34.82 -12.45 6.86
N THR A 305 -34.34 -13.47 6.16
CA THR A 305 -34.71 -13.72 4.77
C THR A 305 -35.96 -14.61 4.70
N GLY A 306 -37.10 -14.01 4.36
CA GLY A 306 -38.19 -14.77 3.74
C GLY A 306 -37.78 -15.18 2.32
N VAL A 307 -38.09 -16.42 1.90
CA VAL A 307 -37.68 -16.94 0.60
C VAL A 307 -38.42 -16.21 -0.53
N GLY A 308 -37.69 -15.45 -1.34
CA GLY A 308 -38.21 -14.70 -2.49
C GLY A 308 -37.82 -13.22 -2.45
N ALA A 309 -36.94 -12.80 -3.36
CA ALA A 309 -36.45 -11.42 -3.42
C ALA A 309 -37.50 -10.45 -4.01
N HIS A 310 -38.07 -9.58 -3.18
CA HIS A 310 -38.93 -8.46 -3.63
C HIS A 310 -38.93 -7.29 -2.61
N PRO A 311 -39.44 -6.08 -2.94
CA PRO A 311 -38.73 -4.82 -2.66
C PRO A 311 -38.85 -4.27 -1.23
N ASN A 312 -39.55 -4.94 -0.33
CA ASN A 312 -39.77 -4.46 1.03
C ASN A 312 -38.59 -4.82 1.95
N TRP A 313 -37.40 -4.28 1.64
CA TRP A 313 -36.21 -4.37 2.48
C TRP A 313 -36.47 -3.73 3.86
N ARG A 314 -36.90 -4.55 4.83
CA ARG A 314 -36.92 -4.18 6.25
C ARG A 314 -35.47 -4.06 6.73
N ARG A 315 -34.90 -2.87 6.54
CA ARG A 315 -33.65 -2.45 7.17
C ARG A 315 -33.88 -2.39 8.69
N CYS A 316 -33.58 -3.49 9.38
CA CYS A 316 -33.39 -3.45 10.83
C CYS A 316 -32.25 -2.48 11.12
N ILE A 317 -32.52 -1.50 11.98
CA ILE A 317 -31.54 -0.49 12.40
C ILE A 317 -30.61 -1.09 13.47
N MET A 318 -29.47 -0.44 13.64
CA MET A 318 -28.27 -0.90 14.32
C MET A 318 -28.50 -1.40 15.75
N TRP A 319 -27.68 -2.37 16.13
CA TRP A 319 -27.48 -2.81 17.52
C TRP A 319 -26.67 -1.79 18.31
N GLU A 320 -27.27 -0.64 18.59
CA GLU A 320 -26.64 0.44 19.38
C GLU A 320 -26.90 0.24 20.89
N ASP A 321 -28.13 -0.12 21.29
CA ASP A 321 -28.57 -0.26 22.70
C ASP A 321 -29.24 -1.62 23.06
N GLY A 322 -28.95 -2.71 22.32
CA GLY A 322 -28.95 -4.06 22.94
C GLY A 322 -30.26 -4.87 23.14
N GLU A 323 -31.34 -4.70 22.36
CA GLU A 323 -32.54 -5.57 22.45
C GLU A 323 -32.73 -6.57 21.28
N ILE A 324 -32.99 -7.85 21.59
CA ILE A 324 -33.31 -8.90 20.59
C ILE A 324 -34.77 -8.80 20.12
N LEU A 325 -34.97 -8.48 18.84
CA LEU A 325 -36.24 -8.78 18.16
C LEU A 325 -36.32 -10.26 17.80
N ASN A 326 -37.17 -11.02 18.51
CA ASN A 326 -37.40 -12.45 18.25
C ASN A 326 -37.83 -12.72 16.79
N GLY A 327 -37.03 -13.50 16.06
CA GLY A 327 -37.26 -13.85 14.66
C GLY A 327 -36.99 -15.33 14.38
N THR A 328 -38.00 -16.04 13.85
CA THR A 328 -37.98 -17.50 13.63
C THR A 328 -37.57 -17.89 12.20
N GLY A 329 -36.59 -17.19 11.62
CA GLY A 329 -36.11 -17.44 10.25
C GLY A 329 -34.62 -17.77 10.20
N GLU A 330 -34.05 -17.87 9.00
CA GLU A 330 -32.59 -17.93 8.84
C GLU A 330 -31.97 -16.62 9.34
N VAL A 331 -31.16 -16.70 10.39
CA VAL A 331 -30.50 -15.55 11.01
C VAL A 331 -29.12 -15.35 10.40
N TRP A 332 -28.89 -14.14 9.90
CA TRP A 332 -27.60 -13.67 9.41
C TRP A 332 -27.05 -12.65 10.41
N MET A 333 -25.83 -12.86 10.90
CA MET A 333 -25.08 -11.83 11.63
C MET A 333 -24.02 -11.25 10.70
N GLN A 334 -24.26 -10.03 10.21
CA GLN A 334 -23.34 -9.32 9.32
C GLN A 334 -22.51 -8.32 10.13
N MET A 335 -21.20 -8.53 10.18
CA MET A 335 -20.26 -7.52 10.69
C MET A 335 -20.07 -6.41 9.66
N TYR A 336 -19.79 -5.21 10.12
CA TYR A 336 -19.26 -4.12 9.30
C TYR A 336 -18.08 -3.48 10.02
N MET A 337 -16.91 -3.53 9.38
CA MET A 337 -15.75 -2.74 9.75
C MET A 337 -15.31 -1.86 8.58
N ASN A 338 -14.83 -0.67 8.90
CA ASN A 338 -14.29 0.29 7.95
C ASN A 338 -12.89 0.69 8.47
N SER A 339 -11.86 0.00 7.99
CA SER A 339 -10.48 0.23 8.45
C SER A 339 -9.80 1.31 7.62
N ARG A 340 -9.36 2.37 8.32
CA ARG A 340 -8.62 3.54 7.85
C ARG A 340 -7.29 3.16 7.18
N ILE A 341 -6.67 2.11 7.69
CA ILE A 341 -5.45 1.45 7.20
C ILE A 341 -5.70 -0.06 7.12
N GLY A 342 -4.81 -0.80 6.45
CA GLY A 342 -4.83 -2.26 6.53
C GLY A 342 -4.19 -2.74 7.85
N SER A 343 -4.50 -3.96 8.30
CA SER A 343 -3.89 -4.55 9.49
C SER A 343 -3.26 -5.89 9.14
N GLN A 344 -2.12 -6.23 9.77
CA GLN A 344 -1.51 -7.55 9.62
C GLN A 344 -2.45 -8.69 10.02
N LEU A 345 -3.39 -8.46 10.94
CA LEU A 345 -4.21 -9.52 11.51
C LEU A 345 -5.55 -9.00 12.04
N ILE A 346 -6.65 -9.54 11.50
CA ILE A 346 -8.00 -9.36 12.01
C ILE A 346 -8.52 -10.71 12.51
N ASP A 347 -8.96 -10.78 13.77
CA ASP A 347 -9.49 -12.00 14.39
C ASP A 347 -10.94 -11.78 14.82
N ALA A 348 -11.80 -12.80 14.65
CA ALA A 348 -13.23 -12.72 14.95
C ALA A 348 -13.73 -14.04 15.57
N PHE A 349 -14.27 -13.96 16.78
CA PHE A 349 -14.52 -15.14 17.60
C PHE A 349 -15.64 -14.95 18.64
N ILE A 350 -16.20 -16.08 19.06
CA ILE A 350 -17.28 -16.16 20.04
C ILE A 350 -16.72 -16.46 21.42
N VAL A 351 -17.25 -15.78 22.43
CA VAL A 351 -16.91 -15.96 23.84
C VAL A 351 -18.18 -16.13 24.70
N THR A 352 -18.06 -16.83 25.83
CA THR A 352 -19.16 -16.97 26.81
C THR A 352 -19.29 -15.74 27.70
N LYS A 353 -20.34 -15.69 28.53
CA LYS A 353 -20.69 -14.56 29.41
C LYS A 353 -19.66 -14.27 30.49
N GLU A 354 -18.83 -15.26 30.80
CA GLU A 354 -17.79 -15.28 31.82
C GLU A 354 -16.45 -14.70 31.31
N TRP A 355 -16.30 -14.51 30.00
CA TRP A 355 -15.05 -14.08 29.36
C TRP A 355 -14.69 -12.62 29.61
N ASN A 356 -13.41 -12.39 29.87
CA ASN A 356 -12.77 -11.07 29.93
C ASN A 356 -11.56 -11.05 28.98
N GLU A 357 -11.12 -9.85 28.56
CA GLU A 357 -9.96 -9.72 27.65
C GLU A 357 -8.69 -10.41 28.16
N THR A 358 -8.48 -10.43 29.48
CA THR A 358 -7.36 -11.09 30.16
C THR A 358 -7.36 -12.61 30.08
N ASP A 359 -8.48 -13.23 29.68
CA ASP A 359 -8.60 -14.69 29.54
C ASP A 359 -7.95 -15.16 28.21
N LEU A 360 -7.67 -14.22 27.30
CA LEU A 360 -7.26 -14.50 25.93
C LEU A 360 -5.77 -14.85 25.79
N VAL A 361 -5.45 -16.14 25.77
CA VAL A 361 -4.13 -16.64 25.39
C VAL A 361 -4.04 -16.77 23.86
N TRP A 362 -2.89 -16.41 23.26
CA TRP A 362 -2.65 -16.59 21.83
C TRP A 362 -1.72 -17.78 21.54
N PRO A 363 -2.05 -18.65 20.56
CA PRO A 363 -3.32 -18.74 19.84
C PRO A 363 -4.42 -19.34 20.73
N PRO A 364 -5.66 -18.80 20.71
CA PRO A 364 -6.76 -19.33 21.52
C PRO A 364 -7.23 -20.70 21.00
N VAL A 365 -7.65 -21.54 21.94
CA VAL A 365 -8.08 -22.93 21.75
C VAL A 365 -9.58 -23.03 22.01
N ASP A 366 -10.32 -23.64 21.08
CA ASP A 366 -11.78 -23.79 21.17
C ASP A 366 -12.20 -24.53 22.46
N GLY A 367 -12.95 -23.87 23.34
CA GLY A 367 -13.45 -24.41 24.61
C GLY A 367 -12.57 -24.13 25.84
N GLU A 368 -11.40 -23.53 25.68
CA GLU A 368 -10.55 -23.09 26.79
C GLU A 368 -10.78 -21.61 27.12
N ASN A 369 -10.53 -21.21 28.38
CA ASN A 369 -10.55 -19.80 28.85
C ASN A 369 -11.75 -18.96 28.35
N ASN A 370 -12.96 -19.51 28.44
CA ASN A 370 -14.23 -18.89 28.02
C ASN A 370 -14.34 -18.55 26.50
N PHE A 371 -13.34 -18.91 25.69
CA PHE A 371 -13.33 -18.79 24.23
C PHE A 371 -14.05 -20.01 23.61
N VAL A 372 -15.09 -19.76 22.80
CA VAL A 372 -15.94 -20.82 22.25
C VAL A 372 -15.45 -21.27 20.87
N GLY A 373 -14.91 -20.33 20.09
CA GLY A 373 -14.28 -20.61 18.81
C GLY A 373 -14.42 -19.47 17.81
N ARG A 374 -13.62 -19.54 16.74
CA ARG A 374 -13.68 -18.55 15.64
C ARG A 374 -14.91 -18.71 14.79
N ILE A 375 -15.41 -17.60 14.25
CA ILE A 375 -16.49 -17.63 13.26
C ILE A 375 -15.95 -18.03 11.87
N ILE A 376 -16.84 -18.52 11.00
CA ILE A 376 -16.58 -18.58 9.56
C ILE A 376 -17.36 -17.47 8.83
N GLY A 377 -16.64 -16.66 8.06
CA GLY A 377 -17.19 -15.64 7.19
C GLY A 377 -17.57 -16.20 5.82
N ALA A 378 -18.75 -15.84 5.32
CA ALA A 378 -19.21 -16.18 3.97
C ALA A 378 -18.46 -15.43 2.85
N ARG A 379 -17.70 -14.35 3.14
CA ARG A 379 -16.97 -13.55 2.15
C ARG A 379 -15.46 -13.70 2.23
N ASN A 380 -14.86 -13.70 3.42
CA ASN A 380 -13.41 -13.69 3.62
C ASN A 380 -12.87 -15.04 4.14
N GLY A 381 -13.75 -16.02 4.40
CA GLY A 381 -13.38 -17.37 4.81
C GLY A 381 -13.27 -17.54 6.33
N GLU A 382 -12.34 -18.40 6.76
CA GLU A 382 -12.12 -18.68 8.18
C GLU A 382 -11.21 -17.62 8.81
N PHE A 383 -11.59 -17.15 10.00
CA PHE A 383 -10.72 -16.27 10.79
C PHE A 383 -9.62 -17.11 11.48
N PRO A 384 -8.44 -16.51 11.78
CA PRO A 384 -8.11 -15.10 11.64
C PRO A 384 -7.63 -14.75 10.22
N PHE A 385 -7.97 -13.54 9.79
CA PHE A 385 -7.67 -13.01 8.46
C PHE A 385 -6.37 -12.21 8.48
N TYR A 386 -5.36 -12.69 7.75
CA TYR A 386 -4.01 -12.11 7.71
C TYR A 386 -3.84 -11.10 6.56
N ASN A 387 -3.04 -10.06 6.80
CA ASN A 387 -2.70 -8.99 5.85
C ASN A 387 -3.96 -8.34 5.23
N ALA A 388 -4.91 -7.99 6.10
CA ALA A 388 -6.15 -7.34 5.71
C ALA A 388 -5.88 -5.97 5.08
N PRO A 389 -6.33 -5.70 3.84
CA PRO A 389 -6.13 -4.40 3.20
C PRO A 389 -7.02 -3.33 3.84
N ARG A 390 -6.63 -2.06 3.67
CA ARG A 390 -7.51 -0.91 3.92
C ARG A 390 -8.84 -1.10 3.18
N THR A 391 -9.95 -0.79 3.84
CA THR A 391 -11.29 -1.11 3.32
C THR A 391 -11.81 0.00 2.39
N ASN A 392 -12.42 -0.38 1.26
CA ASN A 392 -12.72 0.55 0.16
C ASN A 392 -14.21 0.68 -0.17
N TYR A 393 -14.70 1.91 -0.33
CA TYR A 393 -16.08 2.19 -0.76
C TYR A 393 -16.26 2.37 -2.28
N THR A 394 -15.19 2.69 -3.03
CA THR A 394 -15.29 3.26 -4.40
C THR A 394 -15.85 2.31 -5.46
N SER A 395 -15.77 1.00 -5.25
CA SER A 395 -16.32 -0.01 -6.15
C SER A 395 -17.58 -0.68 -5.57
N GLY A 396 -18.68 0.07 -5.48
CA GLY A 396 -20.02 -0.49 -5.24
C GLY A 396 -20.50 -0.59 -3.79
N GLY A 397 -19.89 0.11 -2.83
CA GLY A 397 -20.40 0.16 -1.45
C GLY A 397 -20.06 -1.06 -0.59
N HIS A 398 -18.83 -1.55 -0.72
CA HIS A 398 -18.31 -2.67 0.06
C HIS A 398 -17.33 -2.23 1.17
N ASN A 399 -17.87 -1.67 2.26
CA ASN A 399 -17.24 -1.79 3.58
C ASN A 399 -16.74 -3.25 3.77
N PHE A 400 -15.70 -3.49 4.56
CA PHE A 400 -15.35 -4.87 4.89
C PHE A 400 -16.45 -5.45 5.78
N TRP A 401 -17.34 -6.19 5.15
CA TRP A 401 -18.50 -6.79 5.77
C TRP A 401 -18.52 -8.27 5.44
N ASP A 402 -18.80 -9.07 6.45
CA ASP A 402 -18.87 -10.52 6.32
C ASP A 402 -20.11 -11.04 7.04
N ASN A 403 -20.69 -12.10 6.50
CA ASN A 403 -21.85 -12.77 7.06
C ASN A 403 -21.36 -13.99 7.83
N TRP A 404 -21.50 -13.97 9.15
CA TRP A 404 -21.52 -15.20 9.91
C TRP A 404 -22.90 -15.84 9.76
N MET A 405 -22.94 -17.00 9.10
CA MET A 405 -24.18 -17.68 8.71
C MET A 405 -24.40 -18.96 9.52
N GLY A 406 -25.65 -19.21 9.92
CA GLY A 406 -26.08 -20.51 10.44
C GLY A 406 -25.42 -20.97 11.76
N ARG A 407 -24.79 -20.07 12.53
CA ARG A 407 -24.06 -20.35 13.78
C ARG A 407 -22.82 -21.26 13.63
N LYS A 408 -22.33 -21.49 12.42
CA LYS A 408 -21.22 -22.41 12.17
C LYS A 408 -19.88 -21.78 12.61
N LEU A 409 -19.09 -22.47 13.42
CA LEU A 409 -17.73 -22.04 13.79
C LEU A 409 -16.71 -22.56 12.77
N ALA A 410 -15.50 -21.98 12.74
CA ALA A 410 -14.44 -22.34 11.80
C ALA A 410 -14.05 -23.83 11.91
N ASN A 411 -14.02 -24.37 13.13
CA ASN A 411 -13.82 -25.81 13.42
C ASN A 411 -14.92 -26.76 12.88
N GLY A 412 -15.96 -26.24 12.21
CA GLY A 412 -17.04 -27.01 11.64
C GLY A 412 -18.24 -27.26 12.56
N SER A 413 -18.12 -26.96 13.86
CA SER A 413 -19.21 -27.10 14.84
C SER A 413 -20.30 -26.02 14.68
N ILE A 414 -21.39 -26.17 15.44
CA ILE A 414 -22.52 -25.22 15.46
C ILE A 414 -22.67 -24.72 16.90
N LEU A 415 -22.80 -23.40 17.07
CA LEU A 415 -22.97 -22.80 18.40
C LEU A 415 -24.24 -23.32 19.09
N ALA A 416 -24.05 -23.90 20.28
CA ALA A 416 -25.09 -24.43 21.15
C ALA A 416 -25.93 -23.31 21.78
N ASN A 417 -27.06 -23.66 22.41
CA ASN A 417 -27.87 -22.67 23.13
C ASN A 417 -27.09 -22.10 24.33
N GLY A 418 -27.22 -20.80 24.59
CA GLY A 418 -26.48 -20.08 25.63
C GLY A 418 -26.37 -18.57 25.38
N ASP A 419 -25.76 -17.84 26.32
CA ASP A 419 -25.44 -16.42 26.20
C ASP A 419 -24.01 -16.23 25.69
N TYR A 420 -23.83 -15.41 24.65
CA TYR A 420 -22.55 -15.22 23.99
C TYR A 420 -22.31 -13.77 23.55
N ARG A 421 -21.05 -13.47 23.26
CA ARG A 421 -20.59 -12.23 22.61
C ARG A 421 -19.69 -12.58 21.45
N LEU A 422 -19.74 -11.76 20.41
CA LEU A 422 -18.81 -11.80 19.29
C LEU A 422 -17.79 -10.67 19.48
N VAL A 423 -16.53 -11.07 19.59
CA VAL A 423 -15.36 -10.19 19.65
C VAL A 423 -14.75 -10.12 18.26
N VAL A 424 -14.48 -8.92 17.77
CA VAL A 424 -13.67 -8.69 16.57
C VAL A 424 -12.55 -7.74 16.92
N ARG A 425 -11.32 -8.10 16.60
CA ARG A 425 -10.14 -7.31 16.92
C ARG A 425 -9.21 -7.16 15.72
N GLN A 426 -8.61 -5.98 15.60
CA GLN A 426 -7.61 -5.67 14.57
C GLN A 426 -6.28 -5.37 15.26
N LEU A 427 -5.19 -5.98 14.80
CA LEU A 427 -3.88 -5.79 15.39
C LEU A 427 -3.37 -4.37 15.06
N LYS A 428 -2.81 -3.68 16.06
CA LYS A 428 -2.08 -2.40 15.88
C LYS A 428 -0.83 -2.62 15.02
N HIS A 429 -0.37 -1.59 14.31
CA HIS A 429 0.92 -1.66 13.64
C HIS A 429 2.05 -1.74 14.67
N PHE A 430 3.11 -2.47 14.35
CA PHE A 430 4.28 -2.67 15.22
C PHE A 430 4.01 -3.31 16.59
N ALA A 431 2.81 -3.87 16.81
CA ALA A 431 2.54 -4.77 17.92
C ALA A 431 3.39 -6.04 17.83
N ASP A 432 4.20 -6.30 18.86
CA ASP A 432 5.13 -7.43 18.94
C ASP A 432 4.54 -8.66 19.66
N ASP A 433 3.52 -8.46 20.49
CA ASP A 433 2.96 -9.46 21.39
C ASP A 433 1.44 -9.63 21.22
N LEU A 434 1.07 -10.72 20.55
CA LEU A 434 -0.32 -11.05 20.23
C LEU A 434 -1.17 -11.46 21.45
N THR A 435 -0.57 -11.63 22.64
CA THR A 435 -1.25 -11.98 23.91
C THR A 435 -1.75 -10.78 24.70
N LYS A 436 -1.12 -9.61 24.53
CA LYS A 436 -1.51 -8.34 25.17
C LYS A 436 -2.82 -7.81 24.60
N SER A 437 -3.72 -7.26 25.41
CA SER A 437 -4.96 -6.66 24.87
C SER A 437 -4.74 -5.25 24.33
N GLU A 438 -3.79 -4.50 24.91
CA GLU A 438 -3.37 -3.16 24.48
C GLU A 438 -2.77 -3.11 23.06
N SER A 439 -2.37 -4.26 22.52
CA SER A 439 -1.86 -4.45 21.16
C SER A 439 -2.95 -4.58 20.09
N TRP A 440 -4.23 -4.57 20.48
CA TRP A 440 -5.36 -4.72 19.57
C TRP A 440 -6.39 -3.59 19.71
N TRP A 441 -6.98 -3.20 18.59
CA TRP A 441 -8.23 -2.47 18.57
C TRP A 441 -9.40 -3.47 18.60
N SER A 442 -10.03 -3.62 19.76
CA SER A 442 -11.08 -4.62 20.02
C SER A 442 -12.48 -4.02 20.01
N HIS A 443 -13.41 -4.68 19.32
CA HIS A 443 -14.82 -4.34 19.26
C HIS A 443 -15.68 -5.51 19.73
N HIS A 444 -16.62 -5.21 20.63
CA HIS A 444 -17.47 -6.19 21.29
C HIS A 444 -18.93 -5.99 20.88
N SER A 445 -19.60 -7.06 20.46
CA SER A 445 -21.06 -7.03 20.32
C SER A 445 -21.74 -6.80 21.68
N PRO A 446 -22.99 -6.32 21.70
CA PRO A 446 -23.90 -6.61 22.79
C PRO A 446 -23.95 -8.12 23.06
N TRP A 447 -24.26 -8.51 24.30
CA TRP A 447 -24.52 -9.91 24.62
C TRP A 447 -25.79 -10.38 23.89
N PHE A 448 -25.76 -11.57 23.29
CA PHE A 448 -26.90 -12.16 22.60
C PHE A 448 -27.12 -13.60 23.06
N THR A 449 -28.38 -14.00 23.17
CA THR A 449 -28.76 -15.37 23.54
C THR A 449 -29.09 -16.19 22.30
N VAL A 450 -28.47 -17.36 22.20
CA VAL A 450 -28.80 -18.41 21.22
C VAL A 450 -29.84 -19.32 21.89
N ASN A 451 -31.09 -19.28 21.41
CA ASN A 451 -32.19 -20.11 21.91
C ASN A 451 -32.87 -20.84 20.74
N PHE A 452 -32.97 -22.16 20.84
CA PHE A 452 -33.61 -23.08 19.88
C PHE A 452 -34.33 -24.20 20.64
#